data_AF-A0AAN8XF43-F1
#
_entry.id   AF-A0AAN8XF43-F1
#
_cell.length_a   1.000
_cell.length_b   1.000
_cell.length_c   1.000
_cell.angle_alpha   90.00
_cell.angle_beta   90.00
_cell.angle_gamma   90.00
#
_symmetry.space_group_name_H-M   'P 1'
#
loop_
_entity.id
_entity.type
_entity.pdbx_description
1 polymer ?
#
loop_
_entity_poly.entity_id
_entity_poly.type
_entity_poly.pdbx_seq_one_letter_code
_entity_poly.pdbx_strand_id
1 'polypeptide(L)'
;MIFYPKKEFVQINLSDYTLILPSVSVGNVGQLAVDLLISTLPSVKIGIVHHAALYPLVGSDPYNADSTEVVTSADLHVVREHSMVLMQIRSPLIKKERQTFLKEMLSWCKDVAIKNIIILASCNAFERWEHSQIMGSQLRYLTTLAEDREALRSLGAVELEEREDEYGQKHRFLSGAGYVEHLMKMR
;
A
#
# COMPACT_ATOMS: atom_id res chain seq x y z
N MET A 1 -11.92 8.33 7.58
CA MET A 1 -11.94 6.99 7.02
C MET A 1 -12.71 6.19 8.02
N ILE A 2 -13.71 5.43 7.59
CA ILE A 2 -14.53 4.65 8.52
C ILE A 2 -14.20 3.18 8.30
N PHE A 3 -13.68 2.55 9.35
CA PHE A 3 -13.47 1.11 9.37
C PHE A 3 -14.69 0.43 9.98
N TYR A 4 -15.30 -0.50 9.25
CA TYR A 4 -16.39 -1.33 9.73
C TYR A 4 -15.87 -2.75 9.98
N PRO A 5 -15.52 -3.09 11.23
CA PRO A 5 -15.06 -4.44 11.57
C PRO A 5 -16.20 -5.45 11.45
N LYS A 6 -15.88 -6.69 11.08
CA LYS A 6 -16.81 -7.81 11.26
C LYS A 6 -16.99 -8.06 12.76
N LYS A 7 -18.12 -8.67 13.14
CA LYS A 7 -18.52 -8.87 14.54
C LYS A 7 -17.43 -9.51 15.40
N GLU A 8 -16.68 -10.45 14.83
CA GLU A 8 -15.58 -11.17 15.49
C GLU A 8 -14.33 -10.32 15.74
N PHE A 9 -14.21 -9.17 15.07
CA PHE A 9 -13.01 -8.32 15.08
C PHE A 9 -13.26 -6.91 15.62
N VAL A 10 -14.38 -6.69 16.32
CA VAL A 10 -14.72 -5.37 16.90
C VAL A 10 -13.64 -4.88 17.89
N GLN A 11 -12.97 -5.79 18.59
CA GLN A 11 -11.91 -5.49 19.56
C GLN A 11 -10.53 -5.99 19.11
N ILE A 12 -10.29 -6.09 17.80
CA ILE A 12 -8.98 -6.54 17.31
C ILE A 12 -7.87 -5.56 17.75
N ASN A 13 -6.82 -6.10 18.38
CA ASN A 13 -5.61 -5.34 18.66
C ASN A 13 -4.65 -5.46 17.48
N LEU A 14 -4.33 -4.32 16.86
CA LEU A 14 -3.38 -4.20 15.74
C LEU A 14 -2.07 -3.52 16.17
N SER A 15 -1.83 -3.39 17.48
CA SER A 15 -0.56 -2.89 18.02
C SER A 15 0.59 -3.75 17.54
N ASP A 16 1.69 -3.11 17.13
CA ASP A 16 2.89 -3.76 16.58
C ASP A 16 2.72 -4.40 15.19
N TYR A 17 1.54 -4.31 14.57
CA TYR A 17 1.36 -4.80 13.21
C TYR A 17 1.96 -3.85 12.18
N THR A 18 2.35 -4.41 11.03
CA THR A 18 2.77 -3.65 9.85
C THR A 18 1.64 -3.61 8.83
N LEU A 19 1.24 -2.41 8.40
CA LEU A 19 0.26 -2.21 7.34
C LEU A 19 0.93 -2.28 5.97
N ILE A 20 0.47 -3.18 5.10
CA ILE A 20 0.80 -3.21 3.68
C ILE A 20 -0.28 -2.44 2.93
N LEU A 21 0.11 -1.34 2.29
CA LEU A 21 -0.77 -0.42 1.60
C LEU A 21 -0.47 -0.39 0.08
N PRO A 22 -1.41 -0.79 -0.79
CA PRO A 22 -1.21 -0.74 -2.22
C PRO A 22 -1.48 0.67 -2.74
N SER A 23 -0.48 1.29 -3.37
CA SER A 23 -0.74 2.52 -4.13
C SER A 23 -1.44 2.19 -5.43
N VAL A 24 -2.54 2.88 -5.71
CA VAL A 24 -3.21 2.84 -7.01
C VAL A 24 -2.30 3.55 -8.02
N SER A 25 -1.45 2.76 -8.65
CA SER A 25 -0.29 3.15 -9.46
C SER A 25 -0.32 2.43 -10.81
N VAL A 26 0.61 2.78 -11.71
CA VAL A 26 0.60 2.29 -13.10
C VAL A 26 0.61 0.77 -13.18
N GLY A 27 -0.36 0.20 -13.90
CA GLY A 27 -0.49 -1.25 -14.03
C GLY A 27 -1.00 -1.97 -12.77
N ASN A 28 -1.51 -1.23 -11.77
CA ASN A 28 -2.11 -1.76 -10.55
C ASN A 28 -1.22 -2.75 -9.78
N VAL A 29 0.11 -2.64 -9.95
CA VAL A 29 1.07 -3.62 -9.44
C VAL A 29 0.98 -3.76 -7.91
N GLY A 30 0.81 -2.64 -7.19
CA GLY A 30 0.61 -2.68 -5.74
C GLY A 30 -0.65 -3.45 -5.34
N GLN A 31 -1.76 -3.24 -6.04
CA GLN A 31 -3.04 -3.92 -5.77
C GLN A 31 -2.94 -5.42 -6.07
N LEU A 32 -2.32 -5.79 -7.20
CA LEU A 32 -2.09 -7.19 -7.58
C LEU A 32 -1.13 -7.90 -6.63
N ALA A 33 -0.11 -7.21 -6.11
CA ALA A 33 0.79 -7.75 -5.10
C ALA A 33 0.02 -8.05 -3.79
N VAL A 34 -0.91 -7.18 -3.40
CA VAL A 34 -1.79 -7.43 -2.26
C VAL A 34 -2.77 -8.59 -2.53
N ASP A 35 -3.34 -8.70 -3.73
CA ASP A 35 -4.17 -9.87 -4.11
C ASP A 35 -3.38 -11.18 -3.97
N LEU A 36 -2.12 -11.18 -4.42
CA LEU A 36 -1.24 -12.34 -4.28
C LEU A 36 -0.98 -12.66 -2.81
N LEU A 37 -0.68 -11.66 -1.97
CA LEU A 37 -0.47 -11.87 -0.54
C LEU A 37 -1.73 -12.43 0.15
N ILE A 38 -2.90 -11.90 -0.18
CA ILE A 38 -4.18 -12.36 0.40
C ILE A 38 -4.50 -13.80 -0.02
N SER A 39 -4.24 -14.15 -1.28
CA SER A 39 -4.52 -15.51 -1.81
C SER A 39 -3.52 -16.57 -1.39
N THR A 40 -2.29 -16.19 -1.02
CA THR A 40 -1.21 -17.14 -0.68
C THR A 40 -0.99 -17.34 0.81
N LEU A 41 -1.20 -16.29 1.62
CA LEU A 41 -1.04 -16.35 3.07
C LEU A 41 -2.35 -16.73 3.75
N PRO A 42 -2.31 -17.27 4.99
CA PRO A 42 -3.51 -17.54 5.80
C PRO A 42 -4.13 -16.23 6.30
N SER A 43 -4.62 -15.42 5.36
CA SER A 43 -5.18 -14.11 5.62
C SER A 43 -6.68 -14.22 5.96
N VAL A 44 -7.12 -13.39 6.89
CA VAL A 44 -8.54 -13.34 7.29
C VAL A 44 -9.05 -11.92 7.09
N LYS A 45 -10.16 -11.78 6.35
CA LYS A 45 -10.85 -10.49 6.19
C LYS A 45 -11.42 -10.06 7.54
N ILE A 46 -10.98 -8.92 8.06
CA ILE A 46 -11.40 -8.38 9.36
C ILE A 46 -12.49 -7.31 9.26
N GLY A 47 -12.67 -6.71 8.08
CA GLY A 47 -13.68 -5.68 7.88
C GLY A 47 -13.56 -4.95 6.55
N ILE A 48 -14.40 -3.95 6.38
CA ILE A 48 -14.45 -3.10 5.19
C ILE A 48 -14.06 -1.67 5.54
N VAL A 49 -13.46 -0.96 4.58
CA VAL A 49 -13.08 0.44 4.71
C VAL A 49 -13.94 1.28 3.79
N HIS A 50 -14.62 2.26 4.37
CA HIS A 50 -15.44 3.21 3.64
C HIS A 50 -14.87 4.62 3.72
N HIS A 51 -14.88 5.31 2.59
CA HIS A 51 -14.53 6.71 2.50
C HIS A 51 -15.12 7.31 1.21
N ALA A 52 -15.50 8.59 1.23
CA ALA A 52 -16.07 9.29 0.07
C ALA A 52 -15.12 9.35 -1.14
N ALA A 53 -13.81 9.20 -0.93
CA ALA A 53 -12.81 9.14 -1.99
C ALA A 53 -12.80 7.82 -2.77
N LEU A 54 -13.45 6.76 -2.29
CA LEU A 54 -13.46 5.45 -2.95
C LEU A 54 -14.74 5.34 -3.80
N TYR A 55 -14.60 4.98 -5.08
CA TYR A 55 -15.78 4.71 -5.89
C TYR A 55 -16.51 3.47 -5.34
N PRO A 56 -17.85 3.52 -5.22
CA PRO A 56 -18.63 2.42 -4.68
C PRO A 56 -18.48 1.18 -5.56
N LEU A 57 -18.11 0.06 -4.93
CA LEU A 57 -17.94 -1.23 -5.56
C LEU A 57 -18.47 -2.30 -4.60
N VAL A 58 -19.19 -3.28 -5.16
CA VAL A 58 -19.58 -4.50 -4.47
C VAL A 58 -19.38 -5.68 -5.41
N GLY A 59 -18.87 -6.79 -4.90
CA GLY A 59 -18.67 -8.02 -5.65
C GLY A 59 -18.63 -9.24 -4.74
N SER A 60 -18.56 -10.44 -5.34
CA SER A 60 -18.29 -11.68 -4.64
C SER A 60 -16.83 -11.77 -4.21
N ASP A 61 -16.53 -12.61 -3.22
CA ASP A 61 -15.17 -12.93 -2.81
C ASP A 61 -14.31 -13.45 -3.98
N PRO A 62 -13.23 -12.74 -4.37
CA PRO A 62 -12.37 -13.15 -5.47
C PRO A 62 -11.40 -14.26 -5.09
N TYR A 63 -11.24 -14.57 -3.80
CA TYR A 63 -10.26 -15.54 -3.31
C TYR A 63 -10.87 -16.90 -2.97
N ASN A 64 -12.19 -16.95 -2.77
CA ASN A 64 -12.92 -18.16 -2.45
C ASN A 64 -14.28 -18.19 -3.17
N ALA A 65 -14.40 -19.06 -4.17
CA ALA A 65 -15.61 -19.18 -5.00
C ALA A 65 -16.84 -19.68 -4.22
N ASP A 66 -16.64 -20.42 -3.12
CA ASP A 66 -17.72 -20.96 -2.28
C ASP A 66 -18.11 -20.00 -1.15
N SER A 67 -17.42 -18.86 -1.04
CA SER A 67 -17.67 -17.84 -0.03
C SER A 67 -18.94 -17.05 -0.34
N THR A 68 -19.76 -16.84 0.68
CA THR A 68 -20.91 -15.91 0.61
C THR A 68 -20.50 -14.48 0.99
N GLU A 69 -19.21 -14.24 1.27
CA GLU A 69 -18.74 -12.92 1.62
C GLU A 69 -18.71 -11.99 0.42
N VAL A 70 -19.05 -10.74 0.68
CA VAL A 70 -18.94 -9.67 -0.30
C VAL A 70 -17.65 -8.91 -0.10
N VAL A 71 -17.07 -8.48 -1.22
CA VAL A 71 -16.00 -7.51 -1.25
C VAL A 71 -16.51 -6.13 -1.59
N THR A 72 -15.82 -5.11 -1.08
CA THR A 72 -16.17 -3.72 -1.35
C THR A 72 -14.99 -2.98 -2.01
N SER A 73 -15.13 -1.67 -2.15
CA SER A 73 -14.11 -0.77 -2.67
C SER A 73 -12.76 -0.89 -1.95
N ALA A 74 -12.78 -1.11 -0.64
CA ALA A 74 -11.58 -1.39 0.13
C ALA A 74 -11.87 -2.32 1.31
N ASP A 75 -11.03 -3.31 1.51
CA ASP A 75 -11.16 -4.31 2.55
C ASP A 75 -9.86 -4.39 3.37
N LEU A 76 -9.97 -4.76 4.64
CA LEU A 76 -8.82 -5.04 5.50
C LEU A 76 -8.74 -6.52 5.83
N HIS A 77 -7.55 -7.08 5.66
CA HIS A 77 -7.22 -8.46 5.99
C HIS A 77 -6.07 -8.49 6.99
N VAL A 78 -6.00 -9.54 7.79
CA VAL A 78 -4.92 -9.75 8.76
C VAL A 78 -4.25 -11.08 8.52
N VAL A 79 -2.92 -11.08 8.58
CA VAL A 79 -2.08 -12.28 8.61
C VAL A 79 -1.37 -12.29 9.96
N ARG A 80 -1.92 -13.06 10.91
CA ARG A 80 -1.46 -13.06 12.32
C ARG A 80 -0.03 -13.58 12.48
N GLU A 81 0.34 -14.58 11.69
CA GLU A 81 1.67 -15.23 11.75
C GLU A 81 2.82 -14.25 11.53
N HIS A 82 2.58 -13.21 10.74
CA HIS A 82 3.58 -12.21 10.38
C HIS A 82 3.30 -10.82 10.95
N SER A 83 2.30 -10.69 11.84
CA SER A 83 1.82 -9.40 12.34
C SER A 83 1.59 -8.39 11.21
N MET A 84 0.93 -8.84 10.13
CA MET A 84 0.65 -8.01 8.96
C MET A 84 -0.83 -7.68 8.83
N VAL A 85 -1.10 -6.43 8.46
CA VAL A 85 -2.42 -5.97 8.02
C VAL A 85 -2.31 -5.67 6.53
N LEU A 86 -3.18 -6.24 5.72
CA LEU A 86 -3.22 -6.01 4.28
C LEU A 86 -4.47 -5.16 3.98
N MET A 87 -4.26 -3.96 3.45
CA MET A 87 -5.36 -3.17 2.90
C MET A 87 -5.49 -3.48 1.43
N GLN A 88 -6.62 -4.01 0.97
CA GLN A 88 -6.89 -4.10 -0.45
C GLN A 88 -7.77 -2.93 -0.89
N ILE A 89 -7.41 -2.26 -1.99
CA ILE A 89 -8.20 -1.19 -2.60
C ILE A 89 -8.54 -1.64 -4.02
N ARG A 90 -9.81 -1.82 -4.35
CA ARG A 90 -10.28 -2.27 -5.68
C ARG A 90 -10.85 -1.16 -6.54
N SER A 91 -11.14 0.00 -5.95
CA SER A 91 -11.62 1.17 -6.67
C SER A 91 -10.52 2.23 -6.82
N PRO A 92 -10.48 2.99 -7.92
CA PRO A 92 -9.63 4.17 -7.98
C PRO A 92 -10.05 5.20 -6.91
N LEU A 93 -9.14 6.10 -6.54
CA LEU A 93 -9.44 7.20 -5.63
C LEU A 93 -9.85 8.46 -6.39
N ILE A 94 -10.92 9.12 -5.94
CA ILE A 94 -11.33 10.44 -6.41
C ILE A 94 -10.23 11.44 -6.06
N LYS A 95 -9.64 12.06 -7.09
CA LYS A 95 -8.45 12.92 -6.95
C LYS A 95 -8.62 14.03 -5.90
N LYS A 96 -9.79 14.66 -5.84
CA LYS A 96 -10.09 15.77 -4.92
C LYS A 96 -10.10 15.33 -3.46
N GLU A 97 -10.62 14.14 -3.17
CA GLU A 97 -10.79 13.61 -1.81
C GLU A 97 -9.63 12.70 -1.37
N ARG A 98 -8.68 12.43 -2.28
CA ARG A 98 -7.53 11.55 -2.03
C ARG A 98 -6.70 12.01 -0.83
N GLN A 99 -6.44 13.31 -0.69
CA GLN A 99 -5.64 13.81 0.42
C GLN A 99 -6.35 13.61 1.77
N THR A 100 -7.66 13.84 1.80
CA THR A 100 -8.51 13.60 2.97
C THR A 100 -8.46 12.12 3.37
N PHE A 101 -8.62 11.22 2.40
CA PHE A 101 -8.52 9.77 2.63
C PHE A 101 -7.18 9.38 3.28
N LEU A 102 -6.06 9.86 2.72
CA LEU A 102 -4.72 9.52 3.23
C LEU A 102 -4.51 10.04 4.65
N LYS A 103 -4.91 11.29 4.93
CA LYS A 103 -4.82 11.87 6.27
C LYS A 103 -5.61 11.07 7.30
N GLU A 104 -6.85 10.73 6.98
CA GLU A 104 -7.71 9.98 7.88
C GLU A 104 -7.26 8.52 8.04
N MET A 105 -6.69 7.91 7.00
CA MET A 105 -6.07 6.58 7.08
C MET A 105 -4.85 6.60 8.00
N LEU A 106 -3.99 7.62 7.89
CA LEU A 106 -2.84 7.80 8.79
C LEU A 106 -3.30 8.05 10.23
N SER A 107 -4.37 8.82 10.44
CA SER A 107 -4.98 9.00 11.77
C SER A 107 -5.43 7.66 12.34
N TRP A 108 -6.18 6.88 11.57
CA TRP A 108 -6.63 5.56 12.00
C TRP A 108 -5.47 4.62 12.34
N CYS A 109 -4.39 4.62 11.54
CA CYS A 109 -3.19 3.83 11.83
C CYS A 109 -2.57 4.20 13.19
N LYS A 110 -2.57 5.49 13.54
CA LYS A 110 -2.10 5.96 14.86
C LYS A 110 -3.04 5.51 15.97
N ASP A 111 -4.34 5.62 15.76
CA ASP A 111 -5.36 5.24 16.75
C ASP A 111 -5.30 3.75 17.10
N VAL A 112 -5.01 2.89 16.11
CA VAL A 112 -4.85 1.43 16.31
C VAL A 112 -3.41 0.98 16.58
N ALA A 113 -2.48 1.93 16.76
CA ALA A 113 -1.06 1.71 17.05
C ALA A 113 -0.31 0.79 16.04
N ILE A 114 -0.60 0.96 14.75
CA ILE A 114 0.20 0.33 13.68
C ILE A 114 1.65 0.81 13.78
N LYS A 115 2.58 -0.14 13.80
CA LYS A 115 4.01 0.15 13.98
C LYS A 115 4.64 0.72 12.72
N ASN A 116 4.44 0.04 11.59
CA ASN A 116 5.06 0.38 10.31
C ASN A 116 4.02 0.38 9.19
N ILE A 117 4.25 1.21 8.17
CA ILE A 117 3.46 1.22 6.94
C ILE A 117 4.41 0.99 5.77
N ILE A 118 4.19 -0.09 5.01
CA ILE A 118 4.91 -0.40 3.78
C ILE A 118 3.98 -0.13 2.61
N ILE A 119 4.43 0.71 1.67
CA ILE A 119 3.63 1.09 0.49
C ILE A 119 4.16 0.33 -0.72
N LEU A 120 3.29 -0.43 -1.38
CA LEU A 120 3.60 -1.13 -2.62
C LEU A 120 3.15 -0.28 -3.81
N ALA A 121 4.08 0.09 -4.69
CA ALA A 121 3.79 0.92 -5.86
C ALA A 121 4.69 0.56 -7.03
N SER A 122 4.23 0.90 -8.23
CA SER A 122 5.01 0.83 -9.47
C SER A 122 5.28 2.24 -10.01
N CYS A 123 6.38 2.38 -10.75
CA CYS A 123 6.73 3.59 -11.46
C CYS A 123 6.78 3.33 -12.98
N ASN A 124 6.65 4.39 -13.76
CA ASN A 124 6.72 4.32 -15.22
C ASN A 124 8.08 3.80 -15.72
N ALA A 125 8.05 2.79 -16.60
CA ALA A 125 9.24 2.16 -17.13
C ALA A 125 10.07 3.07 -18.05
N PHE A 126 9.46 4.06 -18.72
CA PHE A 126 10.18 5.00 -19.61
C PHE A 126 11.07 5.97 -18.83
N GLU A 127 10.86 6.10 -17.52
CA GLU A 127 11.74 6.89 -16.66
C GLU A 127 12.93 6.08 -16.13
N ARG A 128 13.17 4.86 -16.62
CA ARG A 128 14.40 4.11 -16.32
C ARG A 128 15.56 4.78 -17.05
N TRP A 129 16.32 5.58 -16.31
CA TRP A 129 17.36 6.44 -16.88
C TRP A 129 18.72 5.75 -16.93
N GLU A 130 19.07 5.01 -15.88
CA GLU A 130 20.40 4.39 -15.78
C GLU A 130 20.42 2.95 -16.25
N HIS A 131 21.59 2.53 -16.77
CA HIS A 131 21.87 1.14 -17.11
C HIS A 131 21.62 0.19 -15.93
N SER A 132 21.84 0.66 -14.68
CA SER A 132 21.55 -0.07 -13.44
C SER A 132 20.05 -0.35 -13.22
N GLN A 133 19.15 0.50 -13.75
CA GLN A 133 17.69 0.31 -13.69
C GLN A 133 17.15 -0.55 -14.83
N ILE A 134 17.91 -0.67 -15.92
CA ILE A 134 17.54 -1.44 -17.11
C ILE A 134 18.07 -2.88 -17.00
N MET A 135 19.31 -3.08 -16.52
CA MET A 135 19.99 -4.37 -16.43
C MET A 135 20.06 -4.94 -14.99
N GLY A 136 19.90 -4.10 -13.96
CA GLY A 136 19.96 -4.51 -12.56
C GLY A 136 18.61 -4.92 -11.98
N SER A 137 18.56 -5.09 -10.64
CA SER A 137 17.31 -5.32 -9.92
C SER A 137 16.28 -4.26 -10.30
N GLN A 138 15.02 -4.63 -10.48
CA GLN A 138 13.92 -3.68 -10.74
C GLN A 138 13.20 -3.25 -9.46
N LEU A 139 13.50 -3.92 -8.34
CA LEU A 139 12.95 -3.58 -7.04
C LEU A 139 13.69 -2.37 -6.48
N ARG A 140 12.94 -1.29 -6.28
CA ARG A 140 13.45 -0.06 -5.68
C ARG A 140 12.74 0.19 -4.36
N TYR A 141 13.46 0.75 -3.39
CA TYR A 141 12.88 1.10 -2.10
C TYR A 141 13.14 2.56 -1.74
N LEU A 142 12.20 3.10 -0.96
CA LEU A 142 12.36 4.31 -0.18
C LEU A 142 12.00 3.94 1.25
N THR A 143 12.91 4.23 2.18
CA THR A 143 12.64 4.04 3.59
C THR A 143 12.90 5.33 4.35
N THR A 144 12.18 5.45 5.45
CA THR A 144 12.34 6.52 6.40
C THR A 144 12.99 6.06 7.69
N LEU A 145 13.18 4.76 7.83
CA LEU A 145 13.83 4.09 8.95
C LEU A 145 15.20 3.65 8.45
N ALA A 146 16.26 4.25 8.99
CA ALA A 146 17.62 3.97 8.53
C ALA A 146 18.03 2.50 8.76
N GLU A 147 17.48 1.88 9.81
CA GLU A 147 17.71 0.48 10.19
C GLU A 147 17.22 -0.52 9.13
N ASP A 148 16.17 -0.21 8.36
CA ASP A 148 15.63 -1.13 7.34
C ASP A 148 16.52 -1.22 6.09
N ARG A 149 17.46 -0.29 5.91
CA ARG A 149 18.25 -0.20 4.66
C ARG A 149 19.08 -1.44 4.40
N GLU A 150 19.70 -2.01 5.44
CA GLU A 150 20.55 -3.18 5.30
C GLU A 150 19.72 -4.43 4.94
N ALA A 151 18.58 -4.61 5.61
CA ALA A 151 17.64 -5.68 5.31
C ALA A 151 17.07 -5.59 3.88
N LEU A 152 16.72 -4.38 3.43
CA LEU A 152 16.21 -4.19 2.06
C LEU A 152 17.30 -4.45 1.00
N ARG A 153 18.54 -4.05 1.28
CA ARG A 153 19.68 -4.32 0.38
C ARG A 153 20.02 -5.81 0.30
N SER A 154 19.93 -6.55 1.41
CA SER A 154 20.18 -8.00 1.40
C SER A 154 19.14 -8.78 0.59
N LEU A 155 17.92 -8.24 0.46
CA LEU A 155 16.86 -8.74 -0.44
C LEU A 155 17.08 -8.36 -1.91
N GLY A 156 18.18 -7.68 -2.25
CA GLY A 156 18.48 -7.23 -3.61
C GLY A 156 17.67 -6.01 -4.06
N ALA A 157 17.02 -5.30 -3.13
CA ALA A 157 16.37 -4.03 -3.43
C ALA A 157 17.43 -2.90 -3.44
N VAL A 158 17.26 -1.95 -4.36
CA VAL A 158 18.18 -0.80 -4.49
C VAL A 158 17.46 0.47 -4.03
N GLU A 159 18.15 1.33 -3.30
CA GLU A 159 17.59 2.61 -2.86
C GLU A 159 17.27 3.48 -4.08
N LEU A 160 16.10 4.11 -4.12
CA LEU A 160 15.74 4.96 -5.24
C LEU A 160 16.60 6.25 -5.23
N GLU A 161 17.30 6.46 -6.34
CA GLU A 161 18.20 7.59 -6.55
C GLU A 161 17.46 8.93 -6.68
N GLU A 162 18.14 10.00 -6.29
CA GLU A 162 17.73 11.38 -6.57
C GLU A 162 18.29 11.80 -7.92
N ARG A 163 17.46 12.46 -8.73
CA ARG A 163 17.85 12.99 -10.04
C ARG A 163 17.75 14.49 -10.03
N GLU A 164 18.68 15.11 -10.73
CA GLU A 164 18.68 16.55 -10.97
C GLU A 164 17.83 16.83 -12.22
N ASP A 165 16.87 17.74 -12.10
CA ASP A 165 16.09 18.21 -13.26
C ASP A 165 16.86 19.22 -14.11
N GLU A 166 16.22 19.68 -15.18
CA GLU A 166 16.73 20.72 -16.07
C GLU A 166 17.00 22.07 -15.36
N TYR A 167 16.54 22.24 -14.13
CA TYR A 167 16.70 23.43 -13.30
C TYR A 167 17.73 23.24 -12.17
N GLY A 168 18.45 22.12 -12.12
CA GLY A 168 19.44 21.84 -11.09
C GLY A 168 18.86 21.37 -9.74
N GLN A 169 17.56 21.08 -9.69
CA GLN A 169 16.89 20.62 -8.48
C GLN A 169 16.96 19.10 -8.38
N LYS A 170 17.50 18.61 -7.27
CA LYS A 170 17.50 17.18 -6.95
C LYS A 170 16.17 16.75 -6.38
N HIS A 171 15.51 15.81 -7.03
CA HIS A 171 14.29 15.18 -6.53
C HIS A 171 14.17 13.72 -6.97
N ARG A 172 13.33 13.00 -6.22
CA ARG A 172 13.04 11.59 -6.47
C ARG A 172 11.90 11.50 -7.47
N PHE A 173 12.16 10.87 -8.61
CA PHE A 173 11.16 10.67 -9.64
C PHE A 173 10.29 9.46 -9.28
N LEU A 174 9.03 9.75 -8.89
CA LEU A 174 8.00 8.77 -8.54
C LEU A 174 6.82 8.84 -9.52
N SER A 175 7.13 8.98 -10.81
CA SER A 175 6.12 9.09 -11.86
C SER A 175 5.28 7.84 -11.95
N GLY A 176 3.96 8.02 -11.90
CA GLY A 176 3.01 6.91 -11.94
C GLY A 176 2.86 6.14 -10.62
N ALA A 177 3.61 6.50 -9.56
CA ALA A 177 3.54 5.86 -8.24
C ALA A 177 2.27 6.22 -7.43
N GLY A 178 1.24 6.74 -8.10
CA GLY A 178 -0.03 7.09 -7.48
C GLY A 178 0.11 8.16 -6.40
N TYR A 179 -0.11 7.77 -5.15
CA TYR A 179 -0.14 8.68 -4.01
C TYR A 179 1.06 8.56 -3.07
N VAL A 180 2.07 7.76 -3.42
CA VAL A 180 3.27 7.55 -2.59
C VAL A 180 3.91 8.88 -2.19
N GLU A 181 4.15 9.77 -3.15
CA GLU A 181 4.78 11.07 -2.89
C GLU A 181 3.96 11.94 -1.93
N HIS A 182 2.63 11.91 -2.05
CA HIS A 182 1.75 12.68 -1.17
C HIS A 182 1.86 12.19 0.28
N LEU A 183 1.84 10.87 0.47
CA LEU A 183 1.94 10.27 1.81
C LEU A 183 3.31 10.52 2.43
N MET A 184 4.39 10.44 1.64
CA MET A 184 5.74 10.75 2.10
C MET A 184 5.91 12.22 2.52
N LYS A 185 5.17 13.15 1.89
CA LYS A 185 5.15 14.58 2.25
C LYS A 185 4.23 14.92 3.44
N MET A 186 3.30 14.04 3.81
CA MET A 186 2.34 14.23 4.92
C MET A 186 2.92 13.89 6.31
N ARG A 187 4.25 13.80 6.41
CA ARG A 187 4.96 13.60 7.68
C ARG A 187 4.77 14.75 8.64
#